data_AF-A0A965RGR8-F1
#
_entry.id   AF-A0A965RGR8-F1
#
_cell.length_a   1.000
_cell.length_b   1.000
_cell.length_c   1.000
_cell.angle_alpha   90.00
_cell.angle_beta   90.00
_cell.angle_gamma   90.00
#
_symmetry.space_group_name_H-M   'P 1'
#
loop_
_entity.id
_entity.type
_entity.pdbx_description
1 polymer ?
#
loop_
_entity_poly.entity_id
_entity_poly.type
_entity_poly.pdbx_seq_one_letter_code
_entity_poly.pdbx_strand_id
1 'polypeptide(L)' 'MNTHFQQVAVVGAGAMGQGIAQMCAQAGAQVLVHDVAPGAAAKACQAIGAQWLKLQDKGRLTSQDV' A
#
# COMPACT_ATOMS: atom_id res chain seq x y z
N MET A 1 13.90 0.91 10.42
CA MET A 1 13.49 -0.32 9.69
C MET A 1 14.64 -0.78 8.81
N ASN A 2 15.07 -2.04 8.91
CA ASN A 2 15.90 -2.67 7.89
C ASN A 2 14.95 -3.31 6.86
N THR A 3 14.75 -2.65 5.73
CA THR A 3 13.99 -3.22 4.61
C THR A 3 14.84 -4.25 3.89
N HIS A 4 14.49 -5.54 3.99
CA HIS A 4 15.12 -6.61 3.20
C HIS A 4 14.93 -6.41 1.70
N PHE A 5 13.83 -5.75 1.31
CA PHE A 5 13.52 -5.37 -0.06
C PHE A 5 13.22 -3.88 -0.10
N GLN A 6 14.08 -3.10 -0.77
CA GLN A 6 13.87 -1.65 -0.91
C GLN A 6 12.75 -1.31 -1.89
N GLN A 7 12.50 -2.19 -2.86
CA GLN A 7 11.54 -1.97 -3.93
C GLN A 7 10.73 -3.25 -4.17
N VAL A 8 9.41 -3.14 -4.25
CA VAL A 8 8.48 -4.27 -4.45
C VAL A 8 7.51 -3.90 -5.57
N ALA A 9 7.36 -4.78 -6.56
CA ALA A 9 6.31 -4.66 -7.58
C ALA A 9 5.17 -5.63 -7.27
N VAL A 10 3.94 -5.12 -7.23
CA VAL A 10 2.71 -5.89 -7.05
C VAL A 10 1.93 -5.89 -8.36
N VAL A 11 1.73 -7.07 -8.92
CA VAL A 11 0.95 -7.27 -10.15
C VAL A 11 -0.45 -7.75 -9.77
N GLY A 12 -1.45 -6.94 -10.08
CA GLY A 12 -2.83 -7.08 -9.66
C GLY A 12 -3.18 -6.10 -8.53
N ALA A 13 -4.24 -5.31 -8.74
CA ALA A 13 -4.73 -4.26 -7.85
C ALA A 13 -6.06 -4.63 -7.16
N GLY A 14 -6.44 -5.91 -7.18
CA GLY A 14 -7.58 -6.46 -6.43
C GLY A 14 -7.34 -6.47 -4.90
N ALA A 15 -8.26 -7.07 -4.14
CA ALA A 15 -8.21 -7.07 -2.67
C ALA A 15 -6.88 -7.59 -2.10
N MET A 16 -6.38 -8.71 -2.62
CA MET A 16 -5.08 -9.26 -2.20
C MET A 16 -3.91 -8.35 -2.57
N GLY A 17 -3.91 -7.80 -3.79
CA GLY A 17 -2.86 -6.89 -4.25
C GLY A 17 -2.78 -5.62 -3.39
N GLN A 18 -3.92 -5.07 -3.00
CA GLN A 18 -3.99 -3.93 -2.09
C GLN A 18 -3.41 -4.25 -0.72
N GLY A 19 -3.76 -5.40 -0.14
CA GLY A 19 -3.23 -5.83 1.15
C GLY A 19 -1.71 -6.07 1.13
N ILE A 20 -1.20 -6.71 0.07
CA ILE A 20 0.25 -6.92 -0.11
C ILE A 20 0.96 -5.57 -0.24
N ALA A 21 0.45 -4.69 -1.12
CA ALA A 21 1.04 -3.38 -1.32
C ALA A 21 1.07 -2.54 -0.03
N GLN A 22 -0.02 -2.58 0.75
CA GLN A 22 -0.09 -1.94 2.05
C GLN A 22 1.00 -2.47 3.01
N MET A 23 1.11 -3.80 3.17
CA MET A 23 2.08 -4.38 4.11
C MET A 23 3.52 -4.05 3.70
N CYS A 24 3.84 -4.13 2.40
CA CYS A 24 5.18 -3.80 1.91
C CYS A 24 5.52 -2.32 2.13
N ALA A 25 4.56 -1.40 1.89
CA ALA A 25 4.75 0.02 2.14
C ALA A 25 4.99 0.29 3.64
N GLN A 26 4.19 -0.32 4.51
CA GLN A 26 4.35 -0.20 5.97
C GLN A 26 5.64 -0.82 6.50
N ALA A 27 6.22 -1.78 5.77
CA ALA A 27 7.54 -2.31 6.07
C ALA A 27 8.68 -1.35 5.64
N GLY A 28 8.37 -0.26 4.95
CA GLY A 28 9.31 0.76 4.47
C GLY A 28 9.77 0.58 3.02
N ALA A 29 9.22 -0.38 2.28
CA ALA A 29 9.59 -0.60 0.88
C ALA A 29 8.86 0.39 -0.05
N GLN A 30 9.53 0.81 -1.13
CA GLN A 30 8.86 1.50 -2.22
C GLN A 30 8.05 0.48 -3.04
N VAL A 31 6.73 0.67 -3.11
CA VAL A 31 5.82 -0.26 -3.79
C VAL A 31 5.33 0.31 -5.12
N LEU A 32 5.50 -0.47 -6.20
CA LEU A 32 4.90 -0.20 -7.50
C LEU A 32 3.71 -1.14 -7.71
N VAL A 33 2.54 -0.59 -8.05
CA VAL A 33 1.34 -1.39 -8.32
C VAL A 33 1.03 -1.32 -9.81
N HIS A 34 0.83 -2.48 -10.43
CA HIS A 34 0.43 -2.59 -11.83
C HIS A 34 -0.83 -3.45 -11.95
N ASP A 35 -1.72 -3.08 -12.85
CA ASP A 35 -2.88 -3.88 -13.22
C ASP A 35 -3.17 -3.66 -14.71
N VAL A 36 -3.71 -4.69 -15.38
CA VAL A 36 -4.11 -4.63 -16.78
C VAL A 36 -5.33 -3.73 -16.98
N ALA A 37 -6.19 -3.62 -15.96
CA ALA A 37 -7.36 -2.76 -15.99
C ALA A 37 -6.95 -1.28 -15.80
N PRO A 38 -7.24 -0.41 -16.78
CA PRO A 38 -6.90 1.01 -16.69
C PRO A 38 -7.48 1.65 -15.41
N GLY A 39 -6.62 2.34 -14.67
CA GLY A 39 -7.00 3.03 -13.44
C GLY A 39 -7.20 2.14 -12.21
N ALA A 40 -7.14 0.81 -12.32
CA ALA A 40 -7.26 -0.08 -11.16
C ALA A 40 -6.11 0.12 -10.17
N ALA A 41 -4.87 0.25 -10.66
CA ALA A 41 -3.71 0.55 -9.81
C ALA A 41 -3.88 1.89 -9.05
N ALA A 42 -4.34 2.95 -9.72
CA ALA A 42 -4.59 4.24 -9.09
C ALA A 42 -5.70 4.15 -8.02
N LYS A 43 -6.79 3.44 -8.31
CA LYS A 43 -7.88 3.19 -7.35
C LYS A 43 -7.38 2.40 -6.13
N ALA A 44 -6.52 1.40 -6.32
CA ALA A 44 -5.92 0.65 -5.23
C ALA A 44 -5.07 1.55 -4.33
N CYS A 45 -4.20 2.39 -4.89
CA CYS A 45 -3.40 3.33 -4.11
C CYS A 45 -4.29 4.30 -3.31
N GLN A 46 -5.37 4.81 -3.91
CA GLN A 46 -6.34 5.67 -3.22
C GLN A 46 -7.06 4.94 -2.08
N ALA A 47 -7.47 3.70 -2.30
CA ALA A 47 -8.15 2.89 -1.29
C ALA A 47 -7.25 2.61 -0.08
N ILE A 48 -5.97 2.27 -0.32
CA ILE A 48 -4.96 2.08 0.73
C ILE A 48 -4.77 3.37 1.53
N GLY A 49 -4.58 4.50 0.85
CA GLY A 49 -4.41 5.80 1.51
C GLY A 49 -5.64 6.19 2.35
N ALA A 50 -6.86 5.98 1.84
CA ALA A 50 -8.08 6.23 2.59
C ALA A 50 -8.22 5.32 3.81
N GLN A 51 -7.75 4.07 3.73
CA GLN A 51 -7.72 3.17 4.88
C GLN A 51 -6.73 3.64 5.94
N TRP A 52 -5.55 4.12 5.55
CA TRP A 52 -4.56 4.67 6.48
C TRP A 52 -5.09 5.89 7.20
N LEU A 53 -5.71 6.84 6.49
CA LEU A 53 -6.35 8.00 7.13
C LEU A 53 -7.36 7.57 8.20
N LYS A 54 -8.24 6.62 7.89
CA LYS A 54 -9.20 6.08 8.86
C LYS A 54 -8.54 5.39 10.06
N LEU A 55 -7.36 4.79 9.89
CA LEU A 55 -6.61 4.17 10.98
C LEU A 55 -5.88 5.21 11.83
N GLN A 56 -5.38 6.28 11.21
CA GLN A 56 -4.80 7.44 11.90
C GLN A 56 -5.84 8.16 12.75
N ASP A 57 -7.05 8.40 12.21
CA ASP A 57 -8.16 9.00 12.96
C ASP A 57 -8.55 8.19 14.20
N LYS A 58 -8.34 6.87 14.15
CA LYS A 58 -8.59 5.94 15.26
C LYS A 58 -7.40 5.80 16.21
N GLY A 59 -6.29 6.50 15.97
CA GLY A 59 -5.05 6.38 16.75
C GLY A 59 -4.38 5.01 16.62
N ARG A 60 -4.69 4.23 15.57
CA ARG A 60 -4.18 2.87 15.36
C ARG A 60 -2.98 2.82 14.40
N LEU A 61 -2.63 3.94 13.80
CA LEU A 61 -1.55 4.09 12.85
C LEU A 61 -1.00 5.52 12.93
N THR A 62 0.31 5.69 12.78
CA THR A 62 0.99 6.98 12.79
C THR A 62 1.59 7.30 11.43
N SER A 63 2.00 8.55 11.21
CA SER A 63 2.68 8.96 9.98
C SER A 63 4.06 8.34 9.79
N GLN A 64 4.62 7.69 10.83
CA GLN A 64 5.89 6.96 10.70
C GLN A 64 5.69 5.53 10.20
N ASP A 65 4.45 5.03 10.20
CA ASP A 65 4.12 3.66 9.80
C ASP A 65 3.83 3.53 8.29
N VAL A 66 3.78 4.63 7.53
CA VAL A 66 3.37 4.67 6.11
C VAL A 66 4.18 5.64 5.28
#